data_AF-A0A1F8GU27-F1
#
_entry.id   AF-A0A1F8GU27-F1
#
_cell.length_a   1.000
_cell.length_b   1.000
_cell.length_c   1.000
_cell.angle_alpha   90.00
_cell.angle_beta   90.00
_cell.angle_gamma   90.00
#
_symmetry.space_group_name_H-M   'P 1'
#
loop_
_entity.id
_entity.type
_entity.pdbx_description
1 polymer ?
#
loop_
_entity_poly.entity_id
_entity_poly.type
_entity_poly.pdbx_seq_one_letter_code
_entity_poly.pdbx_strand_id
1 'polypeptide(L)'
;MKHEAFEKLARILRTRPEVLEDLAQKMEKITGKTGIIEKIVQENEILAERTLSEFGLSPEERTAERVYESLMRRLQHMDEHLYEFLDKPDLSKMSSACGKLCEVAEQLAQSKRGFFIKKEKAVGLLEKFPPKNLLDHFGYATVRELVDKHGFSSVFASLRFAQDDEWMHTFFNESYKELTASDFEERDVELKVLETEWLAVAEKFMKHKYHNVSHLKELGIIFIVPLELHVAGETSRMFTLLLHYLNEVPFYSKLFRKFSTEPDFITKLQSLLRGDVPDAPAPDHGKTSFRIVQRYLAKDDENDFRLLEPHVNPEAEHWYRAEGDLGRMATMPGTMGEGHALGYWQGLDFVGDFFKAVDGSEKLVSFDLIDLIMSLVKKGEIKYLYHQEEALWNKIFIEYLGREKMNELIEENIINGFIQL
;
A
#
# COMPACT_ATOMS: atom_id res chain seq x y z
N MET A 1 33.11 -7.04 -9.99
CA MET A 1 31.88 -6.92 -10.81
C MET A 1 30.79 -7.91 -10.39
N LYS A 2 30.91 -9.23 -10.62
CA LYS A 2 29.82 -10.19 -10.25
C LYS A 2 29.50 -10.18 -8.75
N HIS A 3 30.53 -10.43 -7.92
CA HIS A 3 30.39 -10.49 -6.46
C HIS A 3 29.94 -9.16 -5.83
N GLU A 4 30.48 -8.03 -6.32
CA GLU A 4 30.11 -6.68 -5.89
C GLU A 4 28.60 -6.39 -6.09
N ALA A 5 27.98 -6.93 -7.14
CA ALA A 5 26.54 -6.74 -7.38
C ALA A 5 25.68 -7.45 -6.32
N PHE A 6 26.06 -8.66 -5.93
CA PHE A 6 25.39 -9.41 -4.85
C PHE A 6 25.57 -8.70 -3.50
N GLU A 7 26.77 -8.22 -3.19
CA GLU A 7 27.05 -7.46 -1.97
C GLU A 7 26.21 -6.18 -1.89
N LYS A 8 26.12 -5.42 -2.99
CA LYS A 8 25.36 -4.17 -3.05
C LYS A 8 23.86 -4.40 -2.81
N LEU A 9 23.22 -5.30 -3.56
CA LEU A 9 21.79 -5.58 -3.36
C LEU A 9 21.51 -6.21 -2.00
N ALA A 10 22.36 -7.13 -1.53
CA ALA A 10 22.18 -7.74 -0.23
C ALA A 10 22.21 -6.69 0.89
N ARG A 11 23.11 -5.70 0.79
CA ARG A 11 23.19 -4.59 1.73
C ARG A 11 21.93 -3.71 1.73
N ILE A 12 21.36 -3.42 0.55
CA ILE A 12 20.09 -2.67 0.43
C ILE A 12 18.94 -3.47 1.04
N LEU A 13 18.82 -4.76 0.70
CA LEU A 13 17.76 -5.66 1.18
C LEU A 13 17.99 -6.19 2.60
N ARG A 14 19.05 -5.74 3.28
CA ARG A 14 19.46 -6.17 4.62
C ARG A 14 19.64 -7.70 4.76
N THR A 15 19.88 -8.39 3.65
CA THR A 15 20.12 -9.85 3.62
C THR A 15 21.61 -10.16 3.44
N ARG A 16 21.94 -11.45 3.38
CA ARG A 16 23.31 -11.90 3.12
C ARG A 16 23.52 -12.14 1.62
N PRO A 17 24.69 -11.82 1.05
CA PRO A 17 24.98 -12.05 -0.38
C PRO A 17 24.70 -13.48 -0.85
N GLU A 18 24.96 -14.47 0.01
CA GLU A 18 24.76 -15.89 -0.30
C GLU A 18 23.29 -16.23 -0.56
N VAL A 19 22.34 -15.50 0.05
CA VAL A 19 20.89 -15.68 -0.21
C VAL A 19 20.58 -15.31 -1.66
N LEU A 20 21.13 -14.20 -2.14
CA LEU A 20 20.93 -13.74 -3.51
C LEU A 20 21.71 -14.61 -4.51
N GLU A 21 22.91 -15.09 -4.15
CA GLU A 21 23.70 -16.00 -4.99
C GLU A 21 22.98 -17.35 -5.18
N ASP A 22 22.48 -17.96 -4.10
CA ASP A 22 21.69 -19.19 -4.16
C ASP A 22 20.41 -18.99 -4.99
N LEU A 23 19.69 -17.90 -4.74
CA LEU A 23 18.50 -17.55 -5.51
C LEU A 23 18.82 -17.43 -7.00
N ALA A 24 19.85 -16.68 -7.36
CA ALA A 24 20.24 -16.47 -8.75
C ALA A 24 20.64 -17.79 -9.43
N GLN A 25 21.41 -18.65 -8.76
CA GLN A 25 21.79 -19.96 -9.30
C GLN A 25 20.58 -20.86 -9.55
N LYS A 26 19.60 -20.88 -8.64
CA LYS A 26 18.39 -21.68 -8.81
C LYS A 26 17.49 -21.11 -9.90
N MET A 27 17.30 -19.79 -9.93
CA MET A 27 16.47 -19.11 -10.93
C MET A 27 17.08 -19.18 -12.34
N GLU A 28 18.41 -19.17 -12.47
CA GLU A 28 19.10 -19.41 -13.75
C GLU A 28 18.80 -20.80 -14.29
N LYS A 29 18.80 -21.84 -13.43
CA LYS A 29 18.43 -23.21 -13.83
C LYS A 29 16.97 -23.32 -14.26
N ILE A 30 16.07 -22.56 -13.62
CA ILE A 30 14.62 -22.58 -13.91
C ILE A 30 14.30 -21.82 -15.20
N THR A 31 14.89 -20.64 -15.38
CA THR A 31 14.48 -19.68 -16.42
C THR A 31 15.44 -19.60 -17.60
N GLY A 32 16.67 -20.09 -17.45
CA GLY A 32 17.77 -19.88 -18.41
C GLY A 32 18.31 -18.44 -18.44
N LYS A 33 17.79 -17.53 -17.60
CA LYS A 33 18.24 -16.14 -17.54
C LYS A 33 19.43 -16.00 -16.60
N THR A 34 20.54 -15.49 -17.13
CA THR A 34 21.78 -15.23 -16.41
C THR A 34 21.97 -13.72 -16.20
N GLY A 35 22.73 -13.32 -15.18
CA GLY A 35 23.18 -11.92 -15.07
C GLY A 35 22.12 -10.93 -14.58
N ILE A 36 21.03 -11.43 -13.97
CA ILE A 36 19.88 -10.61 -13.56
C ILE A 36 20.21 -9.68 -12.40
N ILE A 37 20.99 -10.15 -11.42
CA ILE A 37 21.37 -9.33 -10.26
C ILE A 37 22.24 -8.14 -10.69
N GLU A 38 23.19 -8.38 -11.59
CA GLU A 38 24.06 -7.38 -12.17
C GLU A 38 23.27 -6.37 -13.01
N LYS A 39 22.28 -6.85 -13.77
CA LYS A 39 21.35 -5.99 -14.53
C LYS A 39 20.57 -5.06 -13.59
N ILE A 40 20.03 -5.58 -12.49
CA ILE A 40 19.26 -4.78 -11.52
C ILE A 40 20.15 -3.72 -10.87
N VAL A 41 21.38 -4.07 -10.47
CA VAL A 41 22.33 -3.10 -9.92
C VAL A 41 22.65 -1.99 -10.92
N GLN A 42 22.94 -2.35 -12.18
CA GLN A 42 23.22 -1.37 -13.22
C GLN A 42 22.02 -0.45 -13.48
N GLU A 43 20.80 -1.00 -13.49
CA GLU A 43 19.57 -0.22 -13.66
C GLU A 43 19.36 0.74 -12.47
N ASN A 44 19.54 0.27 -11.24
CA ASN A 44 19.48 1.09 -10.02
C ASN A 44 20.48 2.27 -10.10
N GLU A 45 21.74 1.99 -10.48
CA GLU A 45 22.78 3.01 -10.60
C GLU A 45 22.47 4.03 -11.69
N ILE A 46 22.00 3.59 -12.85
CA ILE A 46 21.61 4.48 -13.96
C ILE A 46 20.46 5.40 -13.52
N LEU A 47 19.44 4.86 -12.86
CA LEU A 47 18.28 5.63 -12.41
C LEU A 47 18.66 6.61 -11.30
N ALA A 48 19.44 6.17 -10.31
CA ALA A 48 19.93 7.04 -9.24
C ALA A 48 20.81 8.17 -9.82
N GLU A 49 21.77 7.85 -10.69
CA GLU A 49 22.66 8.84 -11.31
C GLU A 49 21.88 9.86 -12.16
N ARG A 50 20.91 9.38 -12.95
CA ARG A 50 20.03 10.24 -13.74
C ARG A 50 19.28 11.22 -12.84
N THR A 51 18.62 10.72 -11.80
CA THR A 51 17.84 11.55 -10.86
C THR A 51 18.73 12.58 -10.15
N LEU A 52 19.91 12.17 -9.68
CA LEU A 52 20.86 13.07 -9.04
C LEU A 52 21.39 14.15 -10.00
N SER A 53 21.65 13.78 -11.25
CA SER A 53 22.07 14.71 -12.30
C SER A 53 20.96 15.71 -12.65
N GLU A 54 19.71 15.27 -12.71
CA GLU A 54 18.55 16.15 -12.93
C GLU A 54 18.34 17.14 -11.79
N PHE A 55 18.71 16.78 -10.56
CA PHE A 55 18.75 17.71 -9.41
C PHE A 55 19.97 18.65 -9.43
N GLY A 56 20.87 18.50 -10.40
CA GLY A 56 22.08 19.29 -10.52
C GLY A 56 23.13 19.01 -9.44
N LEU A 57 23.10 17.82 -8.82
CA LEU A 57 24.05 17.46 -7.76
C LEU A 57 25.34 16.88 -8.36
N SER A 58 26.47 17.56 -8.18
CA SER A 58 27.78 17.03 -8.56
C SER A 58 28.18 15.86 -7.66
N PRO A 59 29.06 14.93 -8.10
CA PRO A 59 29.50 13.79 -7.28
C PRO A 59 29.99 14.17 -5.88
N GLU A 60 30.67 15.31 -5.74
CA GLU A 60 31.24 15.81 -4.49
C GLU A 60 30.18 16.34 -3.51
N GLU A 61 29.00 16.72 -4.01
CA GLU A 61 27.90 17.30 -3.23
C GLU A 61 26.90 16.24 -2.72
N ARG A 62 27.04 14.98 -3.14
CA ARG A 62 26.08 13.90 -2.88
C ARG A 62 26.24 13.28 -1.49
N THR A 63 26.09 14.11 -0.45
CA THR A 63 25.90 13.59 0.90
C THR A 63 24.50 13.01 1.07
N ALA A 64 24.32 12.07 1.99
CA ALA A 64 23.01 11.46 2.27
C ALA A 64 21.96 12.52 2.62
N GLU A 65 22.33 13.53 3.41
CA GLU A 65 21.46 14.65 3.76
C GLU A 65 21.09 15.50 2.54
N ARG A 66 22.05 15.78 1.64
CA ARG A 66 21.82 16.62 0.46
C ARG A 66 20.96 15.93 -0.59
N VAL A 67 21.18 14.64 -0.82
CA VAL A 67 20.35 13.82 -1.72
C VAL A 67 18.92 13.78 -1.21
N TYR A 68 18.75 13.46 0.07
CA TYR A 68 17.43 13.42 0.71
C TYR A 68 16.72 14.78 0.66
N GLU A 69 17.41 15.88 0.95
CA GLU A 69 16.85 17.24 0.85
C GLU A 69 16.35 17.55 -0.58
N SER A 70 17.10 17.17 -1.60
CA SER A 70 16.69 17.37 -3.00
C SER A 70 15.47 16.54 -3.39
N LEU A 71 15.39 15.28 -2.95
CA LEU A 71 14.20 14.44 -3.12
C LEU A 71 12.98 15.06 -2.43
N MET A 72 13.12 15.52 -1.18
CA MET A 72 12.05 16.20 -0.42
C MET A 72 11.56 17.46 -1.12
N ARG A 73 12.46 18.31 -1.62
CA ARG A 73 12.08 19.53 -2.36
C ARG A 73 11.28 19.20 -3.63
N ARG A 74 11.71 18.19 -4.38
CA ARG A 74 10.98 17.74 -5.57
C ARG A 74 9.59 17.23 -5.19
N LEU A 75 9.48 16.48 -4.09
CA LEU A 75 8.21 15.96 -3.59
C LEU A 75 7.27 17.09 -3.14
N GLN A 76 7.78 18.09 -2.42
CA GLN A 76 7.00 19.27 -2.05
C GLN A 76 6.45 20.00 -3.27
N HIS A 77 7.25 20.16 -4.32
CA HIS A 77 6.78 20.77 -5.57
C HIS A 77 5.69 19.92 -6.26
N MET A 78 5.83 18.59 -6.25
CA MET A 78 4.79 17.68 -6.75
C MET A 78 3.50 17.81 -5.92
N ASP A 79 3.62 17.89 -4.59
CA ASP A 79 2.49 18.02 -3.65
C ASP A 79 1.70 19.32 -3.86
N GLU A 80 2.41 20.44 -4.01
CA GLU A 80 1.81 21.75 -4.32
C GLU A 80 1.06 21.72 -5.65
N HIS A 81 1.69 21.16 -6.70
CA HIS A 81 1.04 21.05 -7.99
C HIS A 81 -0.17 20.11 -7.93
N LEU A 82 -0.07 18.97 -7.23
CA LEU A 82 -1.21 18.07 -7.04
C LEU A 82 -2.36 18.77 -6.29
N TYR A 83 -2.06 19.56 -5.26
CA TYR A 83 -3.05 20.33 -4.52
C TYR A 83 -3.78 21.35 -5.40
N GLU A 84 -3.05 22.10 -6.23
CA GLU A 84 -3.63 23.02 -7.21
C GLU A 84 -4.44 22.26 -8.28
N PHE A 85 -3.91 21.15 -8.79
CA PHE A 85 -4.59 20.33 -9.80
C PHE A 85 -5.92 19.77 -9.28
N LEU A 86 -5.96 19.31 -8.03
CA LEU A 86 -7.16 18.79 -7.37
C LEU A 86 -8.12 19.89 -6.90
N ASP A 87 -7.90 21.15 -7.33
CA ASP A 87 -8.71 22.33 -6.99
C ASP A 87 -8.77 22.59 -5.48
N LYS A 88 -7.61 22.48 -4.82
CA LYS A 88 -7.39 22.82 -3.41
C LYS A 88 -8.40 22.11 -2.49
N PRO A 89 -8.37 20.76 -2.44
CA PRO A 89 -9.38 19.99 -1.75
C PRO A 89 -9.50 20.41 -0.27
N ASP A 90 -10.69 20.88 0.11
CA ASP A 90 -11.05 21.21 1.49
C ASP A 90 -12.05 20.17 2.02
N LEU A 91 -11.51 19.13 2.67
CA LEU A 91 -12.31 18.01 3.16
C LEU A 91 -13.36 18.44 4.20
N SER A 92 -13.18 19.57 4.89
CA SER A 92 -14.14 20.08 5.86
C SER A 92 -15.41 20.66 5.20
N LYS A 93 -15.31 21.04 3.92
CA LYS A 93 -16.39 21.63 3.13
C LYS A 93 -16.89 20.70 2.03
N MET A 94 -16.23 19.57 1.80
CA MET A 94 -16.69 18.57 0.86
C MET A 94 -18.04 18.03 1.35
N SER A 95 -19.09 18.38 0.61
CA SER A 95 -20.41 17.75 0.75
C SER A 95 -20.33 16.26 0.38
N SER A 96 -21.44 15.52 0.47
CA SER A 96 -21.53 14.17 -0.07
C SER A 96 -21.15 14.05 -1.57
N ALA A 97 -21.06 15.16 -2.31
CA ALA A 97 -20.44 15.21 -3.64
C ALA A 97 -18.91 15.24 -3.53
N CYS A 98 -18.27 14.20 -4.07
CA CYS A 98 -16.91 13.77 -3.79
C CYS A 98 -15.78 14.66 -4.38
N GLY A 99 -16.12 15.87 -4.88
CA GLY A 99 -15.18 16.87 -5.40
C GLY A 99 -14.25 16.38 -6.52
N LYS A 100 -13.37 17.27 -7.01
CA LYS A 100 -12.39 16.94 -8.06
C LYS A 100 -11.45 15.80 -7.64
N LEU A 101 -11.18 15.67 -6.34
CA LEU A 101 -10.35 14.61 -5.78
C LEU A 101 -10.88 13.20 -6.09
N CYS A 102 -12.13 12.91 -5.73
CA CYS A 102 -12.69 11.58 -6.01
C CYS A 102 -12.95 11.40 -7.51
N GLU A 103 -13.41 12.44 -8.21
CA GLU A 103 -13.66 12.37 -9.65
C GLU A 103 -12.41 11.94 -10.43
N VAL A 104 -11.26 12.54 -10.12
CA VAL A 104 -9.98 12.17 -10.74
C VAL A 104 -9.59 10.74 -10.34
N ALA A 105 -9.74 10.37 -9.06
CA ALA A 105 -9.40 9.03 -8.59
C ALA A 105 -10.25 7.93 -9.28
N GLU A 106 -11.57 8.16 -9.42
CA GLU A 106 -12.50 7.26 -10.11
C GLU A 106 -12.17 7.15 -11.60
N GLN A 107 -11.82 8.27 -12.25
CA GLN A 107 -11.41 8.29 -13.64
C GLN A 107 -10.13 7.48 -13.88
N LEU A 108 -9.15 7.57 -12.97
CA LEU A 108 -7.89 6.85 -13.06
C LEU A 108 -8.03 5.35 -12.80
N ALA A 109 -8.80 4.99 -11.78
CA ALA A 109 -8.99 3.61 -11.35
C ALA A 109 -9.88 2.80 -12.30
N GLN A 110 -10.64 3.47 -13.17
CA GLN A 110 -11.63 2.88 -14.07
C GLN A 110 -12.58 1.96 -13.29
N SER A 111 -13.40 2.56 -12.41
CA SER A 111 -14.30 1.92 -11.43
C SER A 111 -14.52 0.42 -11.66
N LYS A 112 -13.93 -0.38 -10.78
CA LYS A 112 -13.97 -1.85 -10.87
C LYS A 112 -15.12 -2.37 -10.00
N ARG A 113 -16.08 -3.05 -10.62
CA ARG A 113 -17.02 -3.92 -9.92
C ARG A 113 -16.27 -4.97 -9.11
N GLY A 114 -16.73 -5.22 -7.90
CA GLY A 114 -16.17 -6.23 -7.01
C GLY A 114 -17.23 -7.08 -6.32
N PHE A 115 -16.76 -8.14 -5.66
CA PHE A 115 -17.55 -9.11 -4.92
C PHE A 115 -17.43 -8.84 -3.43
N PHE A 116 -18.46 -8.24 -2.85
CA PHE A 116 -18.43 -7.69 -1.50
C PHE A 116 -19.60 -8.19 -0.66
N ILE A 117 -19.49 -8.14 0.67
CA ILE A 117 -20.58 -8.50 1.58
C ILE A 117 -21.76 -7.55 1.34
N LYS A 118 -22.97 -8.12 1.27
CA LYS A 118 -24.24 -7.38 1.17
C LYS A 118 -24.42 -6.45 2.35
N LYS A 119 -24.88 -5.22 2.09
CA LYS A 119 -25.05 -4.19 3.13
C LYS A 119 -25.97 -4.69 4.25
N GLU A 120 -27.10 -5.32 3.92
CA GLU A 120 -28.06 -5.85 4.88
C GLU A 120 -27.47 -6.95 5.77
N LYS A 121 -26.64 -7.84 5.19
CA LYS A 121 -25.97 -8.89 5.96
C LYS A 121 -24.98 -8.28 6.93
N ALA A 122 -24.16 -7.34 6.48
CA ALA A 122 -23.20 -6.65 7.34
C ALA A 122 -23.92 -5.94 8.51
N VAL A 123 -25.02 -5.23 8.25
CA VAL A 123 -25.85 -4.62 9.31
C VAL A 123 -26.37 -5.68 10.29
N GLY A 124 -26.88 -6.81 9.80
CA GLY A 124 -27.35 -7.91 10.66
C GLY A 124 -26.24 -8.53 11.52
N LEU A 125 -24.98 -8.58 11.02
CA LEU A 125 -23.83 -8.97 11.84
C LEU A 125 -23.53 -7.93 12.93
N LEU A 126 -23.58 -6.64 12.58
CA LEU A 126 -23.34 -5.55 13.53
C LEU A 126 -24.43 -5.47 14.61
N GLU A 127 -25.67 -5.86 14.31
CA GLU A 127 -26.75 -5.98 15.31
C GLU A 127 -26.48 -7.06 16.36
N LYS A 128 -25.81 -8.15 15.99
CA LYS A 128 -25.39 -9.21 16.94
C LYS A 128 -24.22 -8.78 17.82
N PHE A 129 -23.41 -7.84 17.33
CA PHE A 129 -22.25 -7.30 18.03
C PHE A 129 -22.35 -5.77 18.05
N PRO A 130 -23.25 -5.17 18.84
CA PRO A 130 -23.51 -3.73 18.76
C PRO A 130 -22.27 -2.88 19.06
N PRO A 131 -21.99 -1.82 18.27
CA PRO A 131 -20.87 -0.91 18.48
C PRO A 131 -21.22 0.10 19.57
N LYS A 132 -21.09 -0.29 20.84
CA LYS A 132 -21.55 0.50 21.99
C LYS A 132 -21.02 1.93 21.98
N ASN A 133 -19.74 2.13 21.66
CA ASN A 133 -19.15 3.48 21.64
C ASN A 133 -19.86 4.43 20.64
N LEU A 134 -20.36 3.90 19.51
CA LEU A 134 -21.11 4.70 18.54
C LEU A 134 -22.54 4.95 19.00
N LEU A 135 -23.22 3.91 19.49
CA LEU A 135 -24.58 4.02 20.01
C LEU A 135 -24.66 5.02 21.16
N ASP A 136 -23.71 4.96 22.10
CA ASP A 136 -23.62 5.87 23.23
C ASP A 136 -23.24 7.29 22.81
N HIS A 137 -22.37 7.45 21.80
CA HIS A 137 -21.98 8.76 21.28
C HIS A 137 -23.17 9.50 20.66
N PHE A 138 -23.95 8.82 19.81
CA PHE A 138 -25.09 9.41 19.12
C PHE A 138 -26.42 9.31 19.90
N GLY A 139 -26.44 8.57 21.01
CA GLY A 139 -27.64 8.38 21.84
C GLY A 139 -28.71 7.51 21.18
N TYR A 140 -28.32 6.53 20.36
CA TYR A 140 -29.26 5.62 19.68
C TYR A 140 -29.40 4.28 20.39
N ALA A 141 -30.59 3.70 20.32
CA ALA A 141 -30.89 2.42 20.97
C ALA A 141 -30.52 1.22 20.11
N THR A 142 -30.44 1.38 18.78
CA THR A 142 -30.26 0.27 17.84
C THR A 142 -29.27 0.60 16.74
N VAL A 143 -28.60 -0.45 16.23
CA VAL A 143 -27.73 -0.34 15.05
C VAL A 143 -28.51 0.12 13.82
N ARG A 144 -29.76 -0.34 13.67
CA ARG A 144 -30.61 0.07 12.56
C ARG A 144 -30.86 1.58 12.56
N GLU A 145 -31.19 2.16 13.71
CA GLU A 145 -31.35 3.61 13.84
C GLU A 145 -30.07 4.37 13.49
N LEU A 146 -28.91 3.88 13.94
CA LEU A 146 -27.60 4.46 13.62
C LEU A 146 -27.33 4.46 12.11
N VAL A 147 -27.56 3.33 11.44
CA VAL A 147 -27.35 3.17 9.99
C VAL A 147 -28.37 3.97 9.17
N ASP A 148 -29.64 3.99 9.57
CA ASP A 148 -30.68 4.73 8.85
C ASP A 148 -30.44 6.25 8.93
N LYS A 149 -29.85 6.75 10.03
CA LYS A 149 -29.57 8.19 10.22
C LYS A 149 -28.24 8.65 9.61
N HIS A 150 -27.18 7.85 9.69
CA HIS A 150 -25.84 8.26 9.24
C HIS A 150 -25.32 7.52 8.01
N GLY A 151 -26.08 6.55 7.49
CA GLY A 151 -25.72 5.79 6.30
C GLY A 151 -24.76 4.64 6.59
N PHE A 152 -24.90 3.57 5.78
CA PHE A 152 -24.12 2.34 5.91
C PHE A 152 -22.61 2.58 5.93
N SER A 153 -22.10 3.28 4.91
CA SER A 153 -20.66 3.38 4.67
C SER A 153 -19.96 4.19 5.74
N SER A 154 -20.58 5.28 6.21
CA SER A 154 -20.01 6.11 7.28
C SER A 154 -19.99 5.37 8.61
N VAL A 155 -21.06 4.64 8.95
CA VAL A 155 -21.11 3.82 10.17
C VAL A 155 -20.03 2.75 10.16
N PHE A 156 -19.91 1.96 9.09
CA PHE A 156 -18.92 0.88 9.02
C PHE A 156 -17.48 1.40 8.95
N ALA A 157 -17.23 2.48 8.21
CA ALA A 157 -15.92 3.14 8.20
C ALA A 157 -15.51 3.60 9.60
N SER A 158 -16.46 4.17 10.36
CA SER A 158 -16.18 4.70 11.69
C SER A 158 -15.80 3.65 12.73
N LEU A 159 -16.17 2.37 12.53
CA LEU A 159 -15.79 1.29 13.44
C LEU A 159 -14.26 1.21 13.65
N ARG A 160 -13.49 1.50 12.59
CA ARG A 160 -12.01 1.49 12.61
C ARG A 160 -11.38 2.44 13.63
N PHE A 161 -12.09 3.51 14.00
CA PHE A 161 -11.58 4.50 14.95
C PHE A 161 -12.48 4.70 16.17
N ALA A 162 -13.71 4.18 16.16
CA ALA A 162 -14.65 4.32 17.28
C ALA A 162 -14.62 3.15 18.26
N GLN A 163 -14.25 1.95 17.83
CA GLN A 163 -14.21 0.74 18.68
C GLN A 163 -12.76 0.40 19.07
N ASP A 164 -12.59 -0.29 20.19
CA ASP A 164 -11.28 -0.78 20.61
C ASP A 164 -10.87 -2.06 19.86
N ASP A 165 -9.58 -2.41 19.96
CA ASP A 165 -9.01 -3.55 19.26
C ASP A 165 -9.66 -4.88 19.70
N GLU A 166 -10.08 -5.00 20.97
CA GLU A 166 -10.73 -6.21 21.48
C GLU A 166 -12.09 -6.42 20.84
N TRP A 167 -12.91 -5.37 20.75
CA TRP A 167 -14.18 -5.40 20.05
C TRP A 167 -13.97 -5.67 18.57
N MET A 168 -13.03 -4.99 17.91
CA MET A 168 -12.75 -5.18 16.48
C MET A 168 -12.34 -6.61 16.16
N HIS A 169 -11.45 -7.20 16.97
CA HIS A 169 -11.07 -8.60 16.84
C HIS A 169 -12.24 -9.55 17.07
N THR A 170 -13.07 -9.30 18.09
CA THR A 170 -14.24 -10.14 18.39
C THR A 170 -15.26 -10.08 17.27
N PHE A 171 -15.62 -8.88 16.82
CA PHE A 171 -16.54 -8.67 15.70
C PHE A 171 -16.05 -9.40 14.45
N PHE A 172 -14.78 -9.21 14.08
CA PHE A 172 -14.20 -9.84 12.90
C PHE A 172 -14.10 -11.37 13.01
N ASN A 173 -13.56 -11.88 14.13
CA ASN A 173 -13.31 -13.31 14.27
C ASN A 173 -14.60 -14.11 14.43
N GLU A 174 -15.59 -13.57 15.13
CA GLU A 174 -16.83 -14.31 15.43
C GLU A 174 -17.94 -14.06 14.40
N SER A 175 -18.21 -12.81 14.03
CA SER A 175 -19.37 -12.52 13.17
C SER A 175 -19.17 -13.02 11.73
N TYR A 176 -17.92 -13.05 11.24
CA TYR A 176 -17.64 -13.46 9.86
C TYR A 176 -17.74 -14.98 9.67
N LYS A 177 -17.71 -15.78 10.75
CA LYS A 177 -17.89 -17.25 10.69
C LYS A 177 -19.25 -17.67 10.12
N GLU A 178 -20.25 -16.80 10.22
CA GLU A 178 -21.61 -17.05 9.71
C GLU A 178 -21.83 -16.60 8.25
N LEU A 179 -20.80 -16.07 7.61
CA LEU A 179 -20.89 -15.67 6.20
C LEU A 179 -20.88 -16.90 5.29
N THR A 180 -21.51 -16.76 4.14
CA THR A 180 -21.50 -17.72 3.04
C THR A 180 -21.29 -16.99 1.73
N ALA A 181 -20.98 -17.68 0.64
CA ALA A 181 -20.89 -17.06 -0.67
C ALA A 181 -22.17 -16.31 -1.09
N SER A 182 -23.35 -16.77 -0.61
CA SER A 182 -24.64 -16.13 -0.90
C SER A 182 -24.85 -14.79 -0.19
N ASP A 183 -24.03 -14.48 0.82
CA ASP A 183 -24.04 -13.22 1.55
C ASP A 183 -23.27 -12.09 0.83
N PHE A 184 -22.70 -12.39 -0.34
CA PHE A 184 -21.95 -11.45 -1.16
C PHE A 184 -22.72 -11.04 -2.41
N GLU A 185 -22.36 -9.90 -2.98
CA GLU A 185 -22.95 -9.32 -4.18
C GLU A 185 -21.91 -8.60 -5.06
N GLU A 186 -22.27 -8.44 -6.33
CA GLU A 186 -21.49 -7.67 -7.30
C GLU A 186 -21.89 -6.20 -7.26
N ARG A 187 -21.01 -5.32 -6.82
CA ARG A 187 -21.23 -3.87 -6.83
C ARG A 187 -19.94 -3.09 -7.03
N ASP A 188 -20.06 -1.81 -7.36
CA ASP A 188 -18.91 -0.93 -7.52
C ASP A 188 -18.23 -0.66 -6.17
N VAL A 189 -16.93 -0.34 -6.22
CA VAL A 189 -16.20 0.20 -5.08
C VAL A 189 -16.76 1.60 -4.77
N GLU A 190 -17.06 1.84 -3.51
CA GLU A 190 -17.59 3.10 -3.02
C GLU A 190 -16.47 3.96 -2.46
N LEU A 191 -16.25 5.14 -3.04
CA LEU A 191 -15.43 6.19 -2.44
C LEU A 191 -16.28 7.07 -1.52
N LYS A 192 -15.84 7.26 -0.28
CA LYS A 192 -16.62 7.99 0.72
C LYS A 192 -15.76 8.96 1.53
N VAL A 193 -15.96 10.26 1.34
CA VAL A 193 -15.55 11.24 2.35
C VAL A 193 -16.56 11.20 3.49
N LEU A 194 -16.09 10.99 4.72
CA LEU A 194 -16.96 10.97 5.90
C LEU A 194 -17.46 12.37 6.22
N GLU A 195 -18.67 12.46 6.76
CA GLU A 195 -19.23 13.71 7.27
C GLU A 195 -18.39 14.26 8.43
N THR A 196 -18.35 15.59 8.58
CA THR A 196 -17.52 16.25 9.61
C THR A 196 -17.93 15.91 11.04
N GLU A 197 -19.17 15.47 11.28
CA GLU A 197 -19.61 14.97 12.59
C GLU A 197 -18.78 13.77 13.08
N TRP A 198 -18.22 12.97 12.17
CA TRP A 198 -17.36 11.84 12.50
C TRP A 198 -15.99 12.24 13.03
N LEU A 199 -15.59 13.52 12.88
CA LEU A 199 -14.36 14.04 13.49
C LEU A 199 -14.43 13.99 15.01
N ALA A 200 -15.57 14.35 15.60
CA ALA A 200 -15.75 14.29 17.06
C ALA A 200 -15.65 12.85 17.59
N VAL A 201 -16.10 11.87 16.79
CA VAL A 201 -15.93 10.45 17.10
C VAL A 201 -14.45 10.06 16.99
N ALA A 202 -13.80 10.45 15.90
CA ALA A 202 -12.39 10.16 15.66
C ALA A 202 -11.50 10.75 16.77
N GLU A 203 -11.68 12.01 17.15
CA GLU A 203 -10.91 12.66 18.22
C GLU A 203 -11.10 11.99 19.59
N LYS A 204 -12.33 11.56 19.90
CA LYS A 204 -12.66 10.95 21.20
C LYS A 204 -12.02 9.58 21.38
N PHE A 205 -11.83 8.83 20.30
CA PHE A 205 -11.45 7.41 20.35
C PHE A 205 -10.10 7.10 19.69
N MET A 206 -9.54 7.99 18.86
CA MET A 206 -8.20 7.82 18.30
C MET A 206 -7.12 8.21 19.31
N LYS A 207 -6.23 7.26 19.60
CA LYS A 207 -5.08 7.53 20.46
C LYS A 207 -3.91 8.16 19.68
N HIS A 208 -3.43 7.62 18.55
CA HIS A 208 -2.22 8.17 17.87
C HIS A 208 -2.05 7.82 16.36
N LYS A 209 -3.08 7.39 15.61
CA LYS A 209 -2.92 6.94 14.20
C LYS A 209 -3.49 7.96 13.20
N TYR A 210 -2.63 8.75 12.55
CA TYR A 210 -3.01 9.77 11.57
C TYR A 210 -2.83 9.29 10.12
N HIS A 211 -3.60 8.29 9.70
CA HIS A 211 -3.90 8.08 8.29
C HIS A 211 -5.37 8.46 8.08
N ASN A 212 -5.60 9.51 7.29
CA ASN A 212 -6.95 10.00 7.02
C ASN A 212 -7.64 9.23 5.88
N VAL A 213 -6.97 8.26 5.26
CA VAL A 213 -7.53 7.39 4.22
C VAL A 213 -7.40 5.93 4.66
N SER A 214 -8.48 5.18 4.55
CA SER A 214 -8.51 3.74 4.83
C SER A 214 -9.61 3.06 4.01
N HIS A 215 -9.82 1.78 4.22
CA HIS A 215 -10.74 0.98 3.43
C HIS A 215 -11.28 -0.22 4.23
N LEU A 216 -12.35 -0.80 3.69
CA LEU A 216 -12.99 -2.05 4.12
C LEU A 216 -13.08 -2.93 2.88
N LYS A 217 -12.09 -3.81 2.67
CA LYS A 217 -11.93 -4.60 1.43
C LYS A 217 -13.15 -5.47 1.19
N GLU A 218 -13.66 -6.08 2.25
CA GLU A 218 -14.83 -6.96 2.27
C GLU A 218 -16.13 -6.22 2.00
N LEU A 219 -16.17 -4.91 2.26
CA LEU A 219 -17.32 -4.05 1.97
C LEU A 219 -17.09 -3.17 0.75
N GLY A 220 -15.98 -3.29 0.02
CA GLY A 220 -15.71 -2.44 -1.15
C GLY A 220 -15.85 -0.94 -0.87
N ILE A 221 -15.49 -0.49 0.35
CA ILE A 221 -15.54 0.92 0.74
C ILE A 221 -14.11 1.42 0.89
N ILE A 222 -13.77 2.52 0.24
CA ILE A 222 -12.57 3.30 0.52
C ILE A 222 -13.04 4.64 1.05
N PHE A 223 -12.53 5.04 2.21
CA PHE A 223 -13.05 6.21 2.89
C PHE A 223 -11.95 7.18 3.32
N ILE A 224 -12.34 8.46 3.39
CA ILE A 224 -11.49 9.57 3.80
C ILE A 224 -12.13 10.21 5.03
N VAL A 225 -11.39 10.24 6.14
CA VAL A 225 -11.73 11.04 7.32
C VAL A 225 -11.40 12.50 6.98
N PRO A 226 -12.34 13.46 7.15
CA PRO A 226 -12.17 14.84 6.67
C PRO A 226 -11.28 15.68 7.60
N LEU A 227 -10.05 15.21 7.86
CA LEU A 227 -9.03 15.97 8.59
C LEU A 227 -8.54 17.13 7.73
N GLU A 228 -8.28 18.28 8.37
CA GLU A 228 -7.71 19.43 7.68
C GLU A 228 -6.26 19.12 7.22
N LEU A 229 -5.94 19.51 5.98
CA LEU A 229 -4.63 19.31 5.37
C LEU A 229 -3.80 20.59 5.58
N HIS A 230 -2.85 20.57 6.52
CA HIS A 230 -2.05 21.74 6.90
C HIS A 230 -0.55 21.55 6.70
N VAL A 231 -0.11 20.34 6.34
CA VAL A 231 1.31 19.98 6.25
C VAL A 231 1.67 19.60 4.81
N ALA A 232 2.84 20.03 4.37
CA ALA A 232 3.40 19.62 3.08
C ALA A 232 3.45 18.09 2.97
N GLY A 233 3.04 17.56 1.82
CA GLY A 233 2.98 16.13 1.55
C GLY A 233 1.65 15.46 1.90
N GLU A 234 0.73 16.14 2.61
CA GLU A 234 -0.54 15.52 3.00
C GLU A 234 -1.47 15.27 1.81
N THR A 235 -1.45 16.14 0.80
CA THR A 235 -2.24 15.95 -0.43
C THR A 235 -1.73 14.74 -1.20
N SER A 236 -0.42 14.63 -1.38
CA SER A 236 0.24 13.49 -2.01
C SER A 236 -0.01 12.22 -1.23
N ARG A 237 0.13 12.23 0.10
CA ARG A 237 -0.15 11.07 0.96
C ARG A 237 -1.58 10.60 0.80
N MET A 238 -2.55 11.50 0.94
CA MET A 238 -3.96 11.18 0.84
C MET A 238 -4.30 10.59 -0.54
N PHE A 239 -3.87 11.27 -1.61
CA PHE A 239 -4.24 10.90 -2.95
C PHE A 239 -3.53 9.61 -3.42
N THR A 240 -2.25 9.43 -3.09
CA THR A 240 -1.54 8.17 -3.38
C THR A 240 -2.12 6.98 -2.63
N LEU A 241 -2.48 7.15 -1.34
CA LEU A 241 -3.20 6.11 -0.59
C LEU A 241 -4.55 5.76 -1.22
N LEU A 242 -5.30 6.76 -1.68
CA LEU A 242 -6.57 6.55 -2.37
C LEU A 242 -6.38 5.69 -3.63
N LEU A 243 -5.38 6.02 -4.47
CA LEU A 243 -5.05 5.25 -5.68
C LEU A 243 -4.56 3.82 -5.34
N HIS A 244 -3.76 3.68 -4.29
CA HIS A 244 -3.31 2.38 -3.80
C HIS A 244 -4.50 1.50 -3.41
N TYR A 245 -5.43 2.01 -2.59
CA TYR A 245 -6.62 1.24 -2.19
C TYR A 245 -7.57 0.95 -3.35
N LEU A 246 -7.63 1.83 -4.37
CA LEU A 246 -8.37 1.58 -5.61
C LEU A 246 -7.76 0.44 -6.46
N ASN A 247 -6.51 0.06 -6.21
CA ASN A 247 -5.88 -1.11 -6.81
C ASN A 247 -5.97 -2.35 -5.90
N GLU A 248 -5.83 -2.18 -4.59
CA GLU A 248 -5.87 -3.24 -3.59
C GLU A 248 -7.28 -3.84 -3.42
N VAL A 249 -8.31 -3.01 -3.22
CA VAL A 249 -9.68 -3.48 -2.95
C VAL A 249 -10.19 -4.39 -4.09
N PRO A 250 -10.06 -4.04 -5.38
CA PRO A 250 -10.44 -4.94 -6.47
C PRO A 250 -9.62 -6.23 -6.54
N PHE A 251 -8.33 -6.19 -6.19
CA PHE A 251 -7.48 -7.38 -6.14
C PHE A 251 -8.01 -8.39 -5.12
N TYR A 252 -8.27 -7.95 -3.89
CA TYR A 252 -8.84 -8.82 -2.85
C TYR A 252 -10.27 -9.27 -3.18
N SER A 253 -11.09 -8.41 -3.77
CA SER A 253 -12.42 -8.80 -4.26
C SER A 253 -12.37 -9.95 -5.28
N LYS A 254 -11.39 -9.93 -6.20
CA LYS A 254 -11.17 -11.02 -7.16
C LYS A 254 -10.84 -12.34 -6.44
N LEU A 255 -10.01 -12.27 -5.39
CA LEU A 255 -9.69 -13.44 -4.56
C LEU A 255 -10.90 -13.95 -3.79
N PHE A 256 -11.71 -13.05 -3.20
CA PHE A 256 -12.96 -13.45 -2.53
C PHE A 256 -13.90 -14.17 -3.49
N ARG A 257 -14.05 -13.66 -4.71
CA ARG A 257 -14.84 -14.31 -5.76
C ARG A 257 -14.27 -15.68 -6.13
N LYS A 258 -12.95 -15.78 -6.33
CA LYS A 258 -12.26 -17.03 -6.66
C LYS A 258 -12.52 -18.10 -5.61
N PHE A 259 -12.36 -17.77 -4.33
CA PHE A 259 -12.53 -18.72 -3.23
C PHE A 259 -13.98 -18.95 -2.81
N SER A 260 -14.94 -18.16 -3.31
CA SER A 260 -16.37 -18.27 -2.91
C SER A 260 -17.01 -19.63 -3.22
N THR A 261 -16.43 -20.41 -4.13
CA THR A 261 -16.91 -21.75 -4.49
C THR A 261 -16.26 -22.86 -3.67
N GLU A 262 -15.29 -22.54 -2.82
CA GLU A 262 -14.53 -23.51 -2.04
C GLU A 262 -15.15 -23.75 -0.64
N PRO A 263 -15.08 -24.98 -0.09
CA PRO A 263 -15.69 -25.30 1.21
C PRO A 263 -15.16 -24.47 2.39
N ASP A 264 -13.91 -24.03 2.31
CA ASP A 264 -13.19 -23.26 3.34
C ASP A 264 -13.14 -21.75 3.00
N PHE A 265 -14.04 -21.26 2.15
CA PHE A 265 -14.13 -19.87 1.72
C PHE A 265 -13.97 -18.87 2.87
N ILE A 266 -14.68 -19.05 3.98
CA ILE A 266 -14.67 -18.11 5.10
C ILE A 266 -13.32 -18.08 5.82
N THR A 267 -12.67 -19.23 6.00
CA THR A 267 -11.34 -19.29 6.58
C THR A 267 -10.33 -18.54 5.70
N LYS A 268 -10.43 -18.72 4.38
CA LYS A 268 -9.60 -18.00 3.39
C LYS A 268 -9.87 -16.50 3.39
N LEU A 269 -11.15 -16.10 3.40
CA LEU A 269 -11.58 -14.70 3.51
C LEU A 269 -10.97 -14.05 4.75
N GLN A 270 -11.09 -14.68 5.92
CA GLN A 270 -10.54 -14.15 7.16
C GLN A 270 -9.01 -14.03 7.11
N SER A 271 -8.34 -15.02 6.52
CA SER A 271 -6.88 -15.02 6.34
C SER A 271 -6.41 -13.86 5.44
N LEU A 272 -7.09 -13.65 4.31
CA LEU A 272 -6.83 -12.55 3.38
C LEU A 272 -7.06 -11.18 4.03
N LEU A 273 -8.11 -11.03 4.84
CA LEU A 273 -8.42 -9.76 5.51
C LEU A 273 -7.43 -9.42 6.63
N ARG A 274 -6.86 -10.42 7.31
CA ARG A 274 -5.76 -10.23 8.28
C ARG A 274 -4.40 -10.02 7.61
N GLY A 275 -4.25 -10.49 6.37
CA GLY A 275 -2.97 -10.52 5.66
C GLY A 275 -2.01 -11.53 6.30
N ASP A 276 -2.51 -12.74 6.63
CA ASP A 276 -1.69 -13.76 7.28
C ASP A 276 -0.45 -14.08 6.42
N VAL A 277 0.71 -14.13 7.07
CA VAL A 277 1.98 -14.55 6.45
C VAL A 277 2.45 -15.78 7.21
N PRO A 278 2.76 -16.92 6.55
CA PRO A 278 3.21 -18.10 7.27
C PRO A 278 4.46 -17.81 8.10
N ASP A 279 4.55 -18.37 9.30
CA ASP A 279 5.75 -18.31 10.14
C ASP A 279 6.71 -19.48 9.88
N ALA A 280 6.24 -20.51 9.16
CA ALA A 280 7.06 -21.67 8.83
C ALA A 280 8.23 -21.28 7.91
N PRO A 281 9.39 -21.96 8.00
CA PRO A 281 10.48 -21.81 7.04
C PRO A 281 10.01 -22.03 5.61
N ALA A 282 10.65 -21.35 4.65
CA ALA A 282 10.39 -21.59 3.25
C ALA A 282 10.60 -23.08 2.91
N PRO A 283 9.65 -23.74 2.23
CA PRO A 283 9.80 -25.14 1.88
C PRO A 283 11.03 -25.38 0.99
N ASP A 284 11.96 -26.21 1.46
CA ASP A 284 13.15 -26.60 0.71
C ASP A 284 13.01 -28.06 0.21
N HIS A 285 12.35 -28.20 -0.94
CA HIS A 285 12.15 -29.48 -1.61
C HIS A 285 13.02 -29.59 -2.89
N GLY A 286 14.18 -28.93 -2.89
CA GLY A 286 15.01 -28.80 -4.10
C GLY A 286 14.40 -27.85 -5.15
N LYS A 287 13.43 -27.04 -4.75
CA LYS A 287 12.77 -26.00 -5.55
C LYS A 287 13.16 -24.61 -5.02
N THR A 288 13.02 -23.59 -5.86
CA THR A 288 13.09 -22.20 -5.35
C THR A 288 11.75 -21.85 -4.73
N SER A 289 11.76 -21.30 -3.52
CA SER A 289 10.56 -20.84 -2.85
C SER A 289 10.64 -19.34 -2.61
N PHE A 290 9.59 -18.62 -2.99
CA PHE A 290 9.37 -17.22 -2.61
C PHE A 290 8.21 -17.14 -1.63
N ARG A 291 8.40 -16.49 -0.49
CA ARG A 291 7.29 -16.20 0.43
C ARG A 291 6.38 -15.12 -0.17
N ILE A 292 5.09 -15.18 0.09
CA ILE A 292 4.16 -14.08 -0.19
C ILE A 292 3.94 -13.32 1.11
N VAL A 293 4.48 -12.10 1.18
CA VAL A 293 4.36 -11.21 2.35
C VAL A 293 3.24 -10.21 2.06
N GLN A 294 2.03 -10.50 2.54
CA GLN A 294 0.81 -9.75 2.22
C GLN A 294 0.62 -8.45 3.02
N ARG A 295 1.54 -8.14 3.93
CA ARG A 295 1.47 -6.98 4.82
C ARG A 295 2.86 -6.47 5.12
N TYR A 296 2.98 -5.23 5.54
CA TYR A 296 4.27 -4.65 5.94
C TYR A 296 4.72 -5.13 7.31
N LEU A 297 5.39 -6.30 7.37
CA LEU A 297 5.94 -6.86 8.61
C LEU A 297 6.91 -5.89 9.30
N ALA A 298 7.64 -5.07 8.53
CA ALA A 298 8.54 -4.05 9.06
C ALA A 298 7.86 -3.00 9.95
N LYS A 299 6.54 -2.83 9.86
CA LYS A 299 5.76 -1.96 10.77
C LYS A 299 5.61 -2.58 12.18
N ASP A 300 5.63 -3.91 12.25
CA ASP A 300 5.53 -4.67 13.50
C ASP A 300 6.94 -4.95 14.07
N ASP A 301 7.85 -5.44 13.22
CA ASP A 301 9.25 -5.71 13.52
C ASP A 301 10.12 -5.52 12.27
N GLU A 302 10.98 -4.49 12.26
CA GLU A 302 11.89 -4.19 11.15
C GLU A 302 12.95 -5.28 10.91
N ASN A 303 13.15 -6.18 11.87
CA ASN A 303 14.13 -7.26 11.84
C ASN A 303 13.48 -8.64 11.65
N ASP A 304 12.19 -8.68 11.27
CA ASP A 304 11.49 -9.94 11.00
C ASP A 304 12.25 -10.76 9.95
N PHE A 305 12.61 -12.00 10.29
CA PHE A 305 13.45 -12.84 9.45
C PHE A 305 12.86 -13.09 8.05
N ARG A 306 11.52 -12.99 7.90
CA ARG A 306 10.81 -13.19 6.63
C ARG A 306 11.09 -12.08 5.63
N LEU A 307 11.55 -10.91 6.09
CA LEU A 307 11.98 -9.80 5.25
C LEU A 307 13.37 -10.03 4.64
N LEU A 308 14.13 -10.98 5.20
CA LEU A 308 15.53 -11.23 4.82
C LEU A 308 15.70 -12.40 3.84
N GLU A 309 14.61 -13.10 3.50
CA GLU A 309 14.59 -14.22 2.57
C GLU A 309 13.84 -13.88 1.28
N PRO A 310 13.98 -14.65 0.19
CA PRO A 310 13.28 -14.37 -1.06
C PRO A 310 11.76 -14.33 -0.88
N HIS A 311 11.16 -13.20 -1.24
CA HIS A 311 9.73 -13.01 -1.16
C HIS A 311 9.19 -12.10 -2.27
N VAL A 312 7.87 -12.04 -2.35
CA VAL A 312 7.10 -11.08 -3.15
C VAL A 312 6.02 -10.45 -2.28
N ASN A 313 5.64 -9.23 -2.61
CA ASN A 313 4.70 -8.44 -1.83
C ASN A 313 3.61 -7.83 -2.73
N PRO A 314 2.33 -8.22 -2.56
CA PRO A 314 1.23 -7.66 -3.34
C PRO A 314 0.98 -6.16 -3.05
N GLU A 315 1.28 -5.68 -1.83
CA GLU A 315 1.13 -4.26 -1.49
C GLU A 315 2.07 -3.39 -2.32
N ALA A 316 3.32 -3.82 -2.51
CA ALA A 316 4.27 -3.14 -3.39
C ALA A 316 3.80 -3.09 -4.86
N GLU A 317 3.08 -4.12 -5.34
CA GLU A 317 2.44 -4.07 -6.67
C GLU A 317 1.29 -3.05 -6.72
N HIS A 318 0.52 -2.90 -5.64
CA HIS A 318 -0.54 -1.90 -5.55
C HIS A 318 0.01 -0.47 -5.57
N TRP A 319 1.14 -0.22 -4.91
CA TRP A 319 1.86 1.06 -5.00
C TRP A 319 2.43 1.33 -6.39
N TYR A 320 3.08 0.35 -7.01
CA TYR A 320 3.55 0.47 -8.39
C TYR A 320 2.42 0.89 -9.36
N ARG A 321 1.21 0.33 -9.16
CA ARG A 321 0.03 0.73 -9.94
C ARG A 321 -0.42 2.14 -9.61
N ALA A 322 -0.46 2.53 -8.33
CA ALA A 322 -0.79 3.89 -7.92
C ALA A 322 0.17 4.93 -8.51
N GLU A 323 1.47 4.65 -8.57
CA GLU A 323 2.46 5.49 -9.26
C GLU A 323 2.19 5.57 -10.78
N GLY A 324 1.83 4.44 -11.40
CA GLY A 324 1.39 4.42 -12.79
C GLY A 324 0.12 5.23 -13.02
N ASP A 325 -0.80 5.25 -12.06
CA ASP A 325 -2.02 6.05 -12.09
C ASP A 325 -1.70 7.55 -12.00
N LEU A 326 -0.80 7.95 -11.09
CA LEU A 326 -0.24 9.30 -11.04
C LEU A 326 0.44 9.71 -12.36
N GLY A 327 1.22 8.80 -12.95
CA GLY A 327 1.86 9.02 -14.25
C GLY A 327 0.85 9.28 -15.36
N ARG A 328 -0.31 8.60 -15.35
CA ARG A 328 -1.39 8.86 -16.33
C ARG A 328 -2.05 10.23 -16.13
N MET A 329 -2.08 10.76 -14.91
CA MET A 329 -2.59 12.12 -14.67
C MET A 329 -1.82 13.17 -15.44
N ALA A 330 -0.52 12.98 -15.64
CA ALA A 330 0.32 13.90 -16.42
C ALA A 330 -0.26 14.18 -17.82
N THR A 331 -1.06 13.25 -18.36
CA THR A 331 -1.68 13.34 -19.69
C THR A 331 -3.12 13.86 -19.70
N MET A 332 -3.71 14.17 -18.54
CA MET A 332 -5.10 14.63 -18.44
C MET A 332 -5.28 16.09 -18.89
N PRO A 333 -6.45 16.47 -19.46
CA PRO A 333 -6.74 17.86 -19.77
C PRO A 333 -6.62 18.75 -18.53
N GLY A 334 -5.89 19.87 -18.63
CA GLY A 334 -5.67 20.80 -17.52
C GLY A 334 -4.33 20.65 -16.79
N THR A 335 -3.47 19.70 -17.16
CA THR A 335 -2.10 19.54 -16.62
C THR A 335 -1.01 20.20 -17.47
N MET A 336 -1.37 21.06 -18.43
CA MET A 336 -0.42 21.59 -19.42
C MET A 336 0.70 22.44 -18.77
N GLY A 337 1.95 22.04 -19.02
CA GLY A 337 3.17 22.74 -18.60
C GLY A 337 3.92 22.03 -17.47
N GLU A 338 3.20 21.49 -16.49
CA GLU A 338 3.78 20.95 -15.24
C GLU A 338 3.45 19.46 -15.00
N GLY A 339 2.63 18.82 -15.84
CA GLY A 339 2.18 17.44 -15.68
C GLY A 339 3.31 16.40 -15.53
N HIS A 340 4.52 16.71 -16.02
CA HIS A 340 5.72 15.88 -15.80
C HIS A 340 6.08 15.67 -14.33
N ALA A 341 5.66 16.57 -13.42
CA ALA A 341 5.93 16.42 -11.99
C ALA A 341 5.23 15.20 -11.39
N LEU A 342 4.00 14.88 -11.84
CA LEU A 342 3.17 13.83 -11.24
C LEU A 342 3.62 12.41 -11.61
N GLY A 343 4.23 12.24 -12.79
CA GLY A 343 4.75 10.95 -13.23
C GLY A 343 6.23 10.70 -12.93
N TYR A 344 6.90 11.65 -12.26
CA TYR A 344 8.37 11.61 -12.11
C TYR A 344 8.88 10.35 -11.41
N TRP A 345 8.17 9.90 -10.37
CA TRP A 345 8.59 8.77 -9.54
C TRP A 345 8.32 7.40 -10.16
N GLN A 346 7.59 7.33 -11.28
CA GLN A 346 7.25 6.06 -11.89
C GLN A 346 8.51 5.28 -12.27
N GLY A 347 8.68 4.10 -11.65
CA GLY A 347 9.84 3.23 -11.87
C GLY A 347 11.07 3.57 -11.05
N LEU A 348 10.94 4.43 -10.02
CA LEU A 348 11.94 4.65 -8.98
C LEU A 348 11.62 3.87 -7.68
N ASP A 349 10.53 3.10 -7.65
CA ASP A 349 10.03 2.33 -6.51
C ASP A 349 11.11 1.43 -5.89
N PHE A 350 11.90 0.73 -6.71
CA PHE A 350 12.96 -0.15 -6.20
C PHE A 350 14.31 0.55 -5.99
N VAL A 351 14.42 1.85 -6.29
CA VAL A 351 15.71 2.55 -6.37
C VAL A 351 16.17 3.03 -5.00
N GLY A 352 17.40 2.69 -4.64
CA GLY A 352 18.05 3.16 -3.43
C GLY A 352 19.56 3.02 -3.51
N ASP A 353 20.29 3.91 -2.83
CA ASP A 353 21.75 3.76 -2.72
C ASP A 353 22.30 4.31 -1.40
N PHE A 354 23.51 3.87 -1.05
CA PHE A 354 24.24 4.34 0.11
C PHE A 354 25.03 5.60 -0.22
N PHE A 355 24.79 6.64 0.57
CA PHE A 355 25.51 7.90 0.47
C PHE A 355 26.26 8.18 1.77
N LYS A 356 27.40 8.85 1.66
CA LYS A 356 28.14 9.31 2.84
C LYS A 356 27.36 10.42 3.52
N ALA A 357 27.12 10.27 4.81
CA ALA A 357 26.57 11.29 5.67
C ALA A 357 27.65 12.26 6.14
N VAL A 358 27.24 13.41 6.67
CA VAL A 358 28.14 14.43 7.23
C VAL A 358 29.00 13.89 8.38
N ASP A 359 28.48 12.92 9.14
CA ASP A 359 29.19 12.24 10.24
C ASP A 359 30.18 11.16 9.75
N GLY A 360 30.28 10.95 8.43
CA GLY A 360 31.14 9.95 7.80
C GLY A 360 30.55 8.55 7.73
N SER A 361 29.38 8.29 8.33
CA SER A 361 28.64 7.03 8.15
C SER A 361 28.05 6.94 6.74
N GLU A 362 27.69 5.74 6.31
CA GLU A 362 26.92 5.55 5.08
C GLU A 362 25.46 5.29 5.42
N LYS A 363 24.56 6.03 4.77
CA LYS A 363 23.11 5.91 4.97
C LYS A 363 22.45 5.52 3.65
N LEU A 364 21.57 4.54 3.70
CA LEU A 364 20.68 4.22 2.58
C LEU A 364 19.69 5.37 2.40
N VAL A 365 19.58 5.86 1.17
CA VAL A 365 18.54 6.82 0.78
C VAL A 365 17.65 6.13 -0.25
N SER A 366 16.38 5.95 0.12
CA SER A 366 15.32 5.45 -0.75
C SER A 366 14.84 6.57 -1.70
N PHE A 367 14.61 6.21 -2.96
CA PHE A 367 14.01 7.08 -3.97
C PHE A 367 12.52 6.78 -4.16
N ASP A 368 11.99 5.77 -3.45
CA ASP A 368 10.59 5.36 -3.46
C ASP A 368 9.67 6.50 -3.01
N LEU A 369 8.59 6.72 -3.77
CA LEU A 369 7.69 7.84 -3.54
C LEU A 369 7.01 7.75 -2.16
N ILE A 370 6.63 6.55 -1.75
CA ILE A 370 5.82 6.32 -0.55
C ILE A 370 6.68 6.48 0.70
N ASP A 371 7.90 5.95 0.69
CA ASP A 371 8.89 6.19 1.74
C ASP A 371 9.14 7.70 1.93
N LEU A 372 9.29 8.45 0.83
CA LEU A 372 9.50 9.90 0.86
C LEU A 372 8.26 10.65 1.38
N ILE A 373 7.06 10.31 0.91
CA ILE A 373 5.79 10.91 1.36
C ILE A 373 5.59 10.71 2.86
N MET A 374 5.75 9.48 3.34
CA MET A 374 5.56 9.16 4.75
C MET A 374 6.59 9.88 5.62
N SER A 375 7.83 10.00 5.14
CA SER A 375 8.89 10.73 5.83
C SER A 375 8.61 12.24 5.88
N LEU A 376 8.13 12.83 4.76
CA LEU A 376 7.81 14.26 4.68
C LEU A 376 6.70 14.66 5.66
N VAL A 377 5.61 13.89 5.73
CA VAL A 377 4.50 14.20 6.64
C VAL A 377 4.89 14.02 8.12
N LYS A 378 5.88 13.17 8.40
CA LYS A 378 6.53 13.06 9.71
C LYS A 378 7.65 14.09 9.91
N LYS A 379 7.71 15.14 9.08
CA LYS A 379 8.72 16.23 9.12
C LYS A 379 10.16 15.71 9.10
N GLY A 380 10.39 14.55 8.49
CA GLY A 380 11.70 13.89 8.39
C GLY A 380 12.20 13.26 9.69
N GLU A 381 11.39 13.19 10.75
CA GLU A 381 11.77 12.55 12.02
C GLU A 381 11.96 11.04 11.87
N ILE A 382 11.22 10.42 10.96
CA ILE A 382 11.28 8.99 10.66
C ILE A 382 11.59 8.85 9.17
N LYS A 383 12.65 8.10 8.86
CA LYS A 383 12.97 7.69 7.49
C LYS A 383 12.44 6.29 7.27
N TYR A 384 11.54 6.16 6.30
CA TYR A 384 11.02 4.87 5.87
C TYR A 384 11.88 4.31 4.74
N LEU A 385 12.07 3.00 4.72
CA LEU A 385 12.86 2.28 3.71
C LEU A 385 12.16 1.00 3.22
N TYR A 386 11.12 0.55 3.93
CA TYR A 386 10.56 -0.77 3.70
C TYR A 386 9.72 -0.83 2.42
N HIS A 387 9.19 0.27 1.88
CA HIS A 387 8.48 0.18 0.59
C HIS A 387 9.46 -0.10 -0.55
N GLN A 388 10.61 0.58 -0.54
CA GLN A 388 11.66 0.37 -1.52
C GLN A 388 12.24 -1.05 -1.50
N GLU A 389 12.47 -1.60 -0.31
CA GLU A 389 13.00 -2.96 -0.18
C GLU A 389 12.02 -4.01 -0.71
N GLU A 390 10.73 -3.87 -0.43
CA GLU A 390 9.67 -4.76 -0.93
C GLU A 390 9.51 -4.63 -2.46
N ALA A 391 9.60 -3.40 -2.99
CA ALA A 391 9.62 -3.16 -4.43
C ALA A 391 10.85 -3.80 -5.10
N LEU A 392 12.02 -3.76 -4.45
CA LEU A 392 13.24 -4.39 -4.95
C LEU A 392 13.17 -5.93 -4.92
N TRP A 393 12.55 -6.53 -3.91
CA TRP A 393 12.27 -7.97 -3.91
C TRP A 393 11.34 -8.37 -5.06
N ASN A 394 10.26 -7.61 -5.27
CA ASN A 394 9.38 -7.79 -6.44
C ASN A 394 10.16 -7.63 -7.76
N LYS A 395 11.02 -6.61 -7.88
CA LYS A 395 11.85 -6.36 -9.07
C LYS A 395 12.74 -7.57 -9.39
N ILE A 396 13.37 -8.20 -8.39
CA ILE A 396 14.16 -9.42 -8.58
C ILE A 396 13.30 -10.53 -9.21
N PHE A 397 12.12 -10.81 -8.64
CA PHE A 397 11.20 -11.81 -9.18
C PHE A 397 10.77 -11.48 -10.62
N ILE A 398 10.39 -10.22 -10.86
CA ILE A 398 9.88 -9.72 -12.15
C ILE A 398 10.94 -9.85 -13.25
N GLU A 399 12.21 -9.60 -12.98
CA GLU A 399 13.26 -9.74 -14.00
C GLU A 399 13.43 -11.19 -14.46
N TYR A 400 13.19 -12.17 -13.57
CA TYR A 400 13.22 -13.58 -13.91
C TYR A 400 11.93 -14.05 -14.62
N LEU A 401 10.75 -13.72 -14.11
CA LEU A 401 9.49 -14.34 -14.55
C LEU A 401 8.48 -13.37 -15.19
N GLY A 402 8.66 -12.07 -15.02
CA GLY A 402 7.74 -11.04 -15.47
C GLY A 402 6.65 -10.72 -14.45
N ARG A 403 6.14 -9.48 -14.51
CA ARG A 403 5.14 -8.95 -13.56
C ARG A 403 3.78 -9.62 -13.68
N GLU A 404 3.35 -9.96 -14.89
CA GLU A 404 2.09 -10.71 -15.10
C GLU A 404 2.15 -12.08 -14.41
N LYS A 405 3.27 -12.78 -14.55
CA LYS A 405 3.45 -14.09 -13.92
C LYS A 405 3.55 -14.00 -12.40
N MET A 406 4.19 -12.95 -11.88
CA MET A 406 4.21 -12.67 -10.43
C MET A 406 2.79 -12.54 -9.88
N ASN A 407 1.96 -11.71 -10.52
CA ASN A 407 0.58 -11.49 -10.08
C ASN A 407 -0.27 -12.77 -10.15
N GLU A 408 -0.14 -13.55 -11.23
CA GLU A 408 -0.79 -14.86 -11.36
C GLU A 408 -0.39 -15.80 -10.21
N LEU A 409 0.92 -15.94 -9.96
CA LEU A 409 1.43 -16.85 -8.94
C LEU A 409 1.09 -16.38 -7.52
N ILE A 410 1.06 -15.07 -7.26
CA ILE A 410 0.55 -14.54 -6.00
C ILE A 410 -0.92 -14.96 -5.83
N GLU A 411 -1.79 -14.69 -6.80
CA GLU A 411 -3.22 -15.04 -6.68
C GLU A 411 -3.49 -16.55 -6.50
N GLU A 412 -2.63 -17.40 -7.07
CA GLU A 412 -2.70 -18.86 -6.92
C GLU A 412 -2.26 -19.34 -5.54
N ASN A 413 -1.27 -18.68 -4.95
CA ASN A 413 -0.56 -19.17 -3.77
C ASN A 413 -0.79 -18.31 -2.52
N ILE A 414 -1.54 -17.21 -2.61
CA ILE A 414 -1.67 -16.24 -1.50
C ILE A 414 -2.13 -16.88 -0.18
N ILE A 415 -2.97 -17.93 -0.23
CA ILE A 415 -3.43 -18.65 0.97
C ILE A 415 -2.35 -19.58 1.55
N ASN A 416 -1.57 -20.25 0.70
CA ASN A 416 -0.48 -21.12 1.19
C ASN A 416 0.77 -20.30 1.60
N GLY A 417 0.87 -19.06 1.10
CA GLY A 417 1.90 -18.08 1.40
C GLY A 417 3.26 -18.34 0.74
N PHE A 418 3.36 -19.26 -0.23
CA PHE A 418 4.60 -19.60 -0.91
C PHE A 418 4.42 -19.89 -2.41
N ILE A 419 5.26 -19.29 -3.24
CA ILE A 419 5.42 -19.65 -4.65
C ILE A 419 6.59 -20.62 -4.75
N GLN A 420 6.33 -21.87 -5.18
CA GLN A 420 7.36 -22.87 -5.44
C GLN A 420 7.57 -23.07 -6.93
N LEU A 421 8.80 -22.92 -7.41
CA LEU A 421 9.20 -23.00 -8.81
C LEU A 421 10.02 -24.25 -9.13
#